data_AF-A0A2W4Y0B2-F1
#
_entry.id   AF-A0A2W4Y0B2-F1
#
_cell.length_a   1.000
_cell.length_b   1.000
_cell.length_c   1.000
_cell.angle_alpha   90.00
_cell.angle_beta   90.00
_cell.angle_gamma   90.00
#
_symmetry.space_group_name_H-M   'P 1'
#
loop_
_entity.id
_entity.type
_entity.pdbx_description
1 polymer ?
#
loop_
_entity_poly.entity_id
_entity_poly.type
_entity_poly.pdbx_seq_one_letter_code
_entity_poly.pdbx_strand_id
1 'polypeptide(L)'
;MGGNLFKNIFTSILETFGLAVWIEIVTDSPRCTYYFGPFTSEAEAEAAKFGYIEDLESEGSKGLSVMVKRCKPDALTVYDDSLDFKFDRFTAFSGQTL
;
A
#
# COMPACT_ATOMS: atom_id res chain seq x y z
N MET A 1 23.17 17.33 3.91
CA MET A 1 22.25 16.52 4.72
C MET A 1 20.86 17.13 4.60
N GLY A 2 20.01 16.67 3.67
CA GLY A 2 18.73 17.34 3.34
C GLY A 2 17.58 16.40 2.97
N GLY A 3 17.69 15.10 3.27
CA GLY A 3 16.70 14.09 2.86
C GLY A 3 15.56 13.82 3.84
N ASN A 4 15.61 14.38 5.05
CA ASN A 4 14.65 14.07 6.13
C ASN A 4 13.44 15.02 6.18
N LEU A 5 13.42 16.09 5.39
CA LEU A 5 12.32 17.06 5.40
C LEU A 5 11.22 16.69 4.38
N PHE A 6 11.61 16.19 3.19
CA PHE A 6 10.65 15.79 2.15
C PHE A 6 9.81 14.58 2.57
N LYS A 7 10.40 13.59 3.23
CA LYS A 7 9.68 12.39 3.69
C LYS A 7 8.52 12.76 4.63
N ASN A 8 8.76 13.62 5.62
CA ASN A 8 7.75 13.98 6.62
C ASN A 8 6.65 14.91 6.06
N ILE A 9 6.96 15.77 5.09
CA ILE A 9 5.98 16.65 4.43
C ILE A 9 5.10 15.84 3.45
N PHE A 10 5.69 14.92 2.70
CA PHE A 10 4.97 14.05 1.77
C PHE A 10 3.96 13.15 2.47
N THR A 11 4.35 12.54 3.61
CA THR A 11 3.42 11.71 4.40
C THR A 11 2.21 12.52 4.87
N SER A 12 2.43 13.77 5.31
CA SER A 12 1.37 14.63 5.87
C SER A 12 0.40 15.19 4.80
N ILE A 13 0.89 15.52 3.61
CA ILE A 13 0.05 16.08 2.52
C ILE A 13 -0.85 14.98 1.92
N LEU A 14 -0.32 13.77 1.75
CA LEU A 14 -1.09 12.64 1.19
C LEU A 14 -2.21 12.16 2.07
N GLU A 15 -1.91 12.04 3.36
CA GLU A 15 -2.88 11.69 4.37
C GLU A 15 -4.07 12.66 4.35
N THR A 16 -3.82 13.93 4.06
CA THR A 16 -4.80 15.01 4.14
C THR A 16 -5.70 15.12 2.89
N PHE A 17 -5.22 14.77 1.70
CA PHE A 17 -5.94 15.11 0.46
C PHE A 17 -6.67 13.97 -0.24
N GLY A 18 -6.39 12.69 0.04
CA GLY A 18 -7.14 11.56 -0.55
C GLY A 18 -7.18 11.53 -2.09
N LEU A 19 -6.33 12.33 -2.74
CA LEU A 19 -6.28 12.58 -4.18
C LEU A 19 -4.97 12.06 -4.80
N ALA A 20 -4.07 11.50 -3.99
CA ALA A 20 -2.80 10.98 -4.45
C ALA A 20 -3.00 9.72 -5.28
N VAL A 21 -2.19 9.59 -6.33
CA VAL A 21 -2.11 8.37 -7.13
C VAL A 21 -1.08 7.44 -6.48
N TRP A 22 -1.41 6.17 -6.41
CA TRP A 22 -0.56 5.11 -5.86
C TRP A 22 -0.43 3.98 -6.87
N ILE A 23 0.72 3.33 -6.84
CA ILE A 23 1.00 2.10 -7.58
C ILE A 23 0.87 0.96 -6.57
N GLU A 24 -0.12 0.11 -6.76
CA GLU A 24 -0.26 -1.15 -6.05
C GLU A 24 0.49 -2.24 -6.82
N ILE A 25 1.44 -2.90 -6.18
CA ILE A 25 2.18 -4.04 -6.74
C ILE A 25 1.94 -5.25 -5.85
N VAL A 26 1.25 -6.25 -6.39
CA VAL A 26 0.98 -7.52 -5.72
C VAL A 26 1.96 -8.56 -6.23
N THR A 27 2.72 -9.18 -5.35
CA THR A 27 3.55 -10.35 -5.64
C THR A 27 2.79 -11.63 -5.29
N ASP A 28 3.05 -12.72 -6.00
CA ASP A 28 2.43 -14.03 -5.72
C ASP A 28 3.29 -14.88 -4.78
N SER A 29 4.62 -14.84 -4.94
CA SER A 29 5.54 -15.68 -4.19
C SER A 29 6.80 -14.89 -3.81
N PRO A 30 6.93 -14.44 -2.53
CA PRO A 30 5.92 -14.46 -1.46
C PRO A 30 4.73 -13.53 -1.76
N ARG A 31 3.57 -13.79 -1.16
CA ARG A 31 2.35 -12.99 -1.40
C ARG A 31 2.38 -11.70 -0.58
N CYS A 32 2.73 -10.60 -1.23
CA CYS A 32 2.87 -9.29 -0.63
C CYS A 32 2.21 -8.24 -1.51
N THR A 33 1.62 -7.21 -0.92
CA THR A 33 1.11 -6.04 -1.63
C THR A 33 1.90 -4.81 -1.22
N TYR A 34 2.52 -4.16 -2.18
CA TYR A 34 3.32 -2.96 -2.00
C TYR A 34 2.58 -1.76 -2.58
N TYR A 35 2.50 -0.67 -1.83
CA TYR A 35 1.97 0.60 -2.30
C TYR A 35 3.10 1.61 -2.46
N PHE A 36 3.46 1.88 -3.72
CA PHE A 36 4.44 2.90 -4.05
C PHE A 36 3.75 4.21 -4.39
N GLY A 37 4.24 5.30 -3.83
CA GLY A 37 3.64 6.60 -3.98
C GLY A 37 4.07 7.55 -2.88
N PRO A 38 3.46 8.74 -2.84
CA PRO A 38 2.43 9.25 -3.75
C PRO A 38 2.98 9.72 -5.09
N PHE A 39 2.10 9.73 -6.09
CA PHE A 39 2.33 10.40 -7.35
C PHE A 39 1.33 11.53 -7.55
N THR A 40 1.79 12.58 -8.24
CA THR A 40 0.97 13.75 -8.56
C THR A 40 -0.01 13.45 -9.71
N SER A 41 0.30 12.45 -10.54
CA SER A 41 -0.51 12.05 -11.69
C SER A 41 -0.29 10.58 -12.06
N GLU A 42 -1.28 9.99 -12.73
CA GLU A 42 -1.23 8.59 -13.19
C GLU A 42 -0.10 8.34 -14.18
N ALA A 43 0.23 9.31 -15.03
CA ALA A 43 1.37 9.21 -15.95
C ALA A 43 2.72 9.12 -15.22
N GLU A 44 2.88 9.84 -14.10
CA GLU A 44 4.10 9.80 -13.30
C GLU A 44 4.25 8.44 -12.61
N ALA A 45 3.14 7.93 -12.06
CA ALA A 45 3.06 6.58 -11.50
C ALA A 45 3.34 5.50 -12.56
N GLU A 46 2.75 5.61 -13.75
CA GLU A 46 2.96 4.69 -14.86
C GLU A 46 4.39 4.69 -15.37
N ALA A 47 5.08 5.83 -15.35
CA ALA A 47 6.50 5.90 -15.71
C ALA A 47 7.39 5.28 -14.63
N ALA A 48 7.08 5.51 -13.35
CA ALA A 48 7.85 5.00 -12.23
C ALA A 48 7.64 3.50 -11.99
N LYS A 49 6.48 2.93 -12.34
CA LYS A 49 6.13 1.53 -12.07
C LYS A 49 7.14 0.53 -12.62
N PHE A 50 7.72 0.81 -13.79
CA PHE A 50 8.65 -0.10 -14.46
C PHE A 50 9.90 -0.33 -13.62
N GLY A 51 10.46 0.71 -13.00
CA GLY A 51 11.61 0.56 -12.10
C GLY A 51 11.30 -0.34 -10.91
N TYR A 52 10.16 -0.14 -10.25
CA TYR A 52 9.76 -0.98 -9.12
C TYR A 52 9.50 -2.44 -9.51
N ILE A 53 8.96 -2.69 -10.70
CA ILE A 53 8.78 -4.05 -11.23
C ILE A 53 10.14 -4.71 -11.45
N GLU A 54 11.06 -4.02 -12.13
CA GLU A 54 12.40 -4.55 -12.43
C GLU A 54 13.18 -4.88 -11.15
N ASP A 55 13.14 -4.00 -10.14
CA ASP A 55 13.75 -4.25 -8.84
C ASP A 55 13.13 -5.50 -8.16
N LEU A 56 11.79 -5.61 -8.12
CA LEU A 56 11.12 -6.75 -7.50
C LEU A 56 11.34 -8.09 -8.24
N GLU A 57 11.38 -8.06 -9.57
CA GLU A 57 11.75 -9.22 -10.38
C GLU A 57 13.21 -9.63 -10.13
N SER A 58 14.11 -8.65 -10.00
CA SER A 58 15.53 -8.89 -9.69
C SER A 58 15.73 -9.49 -8.31
N GLU A 59 14.92 -9.10 -7.33
CA GLU A 59 14.87 -9.71 -5.99
C GLU A 59 14.28 -11.15 -6.01
N GLY A 60 13.73 -11.60 -7.13
CA GLY A 60 13.20 -12.95 -7.32
C GLY A 60 11.70 -13.08 -7.04
N SER A 61 10.98 -11.96 -6.93
CA SER A 61 9.52 -11.98 -6.79
C SER A 61 8.89 -12.47 -8.09
N LYS A 62 7.88 -13.35 -7.98
CA LYS A 62 7.15 -13.90 -9.14
C LYS A 62 5.69 -13.49 -9.10
N GLY A 63 5.08 -13.40 -10.29
CA GLY A 63 3.66 -13.10 -10.43
C GLY A 63 3.28 -11.68 -10.00
N LEU A 64 4.05 -10.68 -10.45
CA LEU A 64 3.80 -9.28 -10.15
C LEU A 64 2.56 -8.77 -10.88
N SER A 65 1.59 -8.24 -10.12
CA SER A 65 0.42 -7.55 -10.64
C SER A 65 0.51 -6.08 -10.26
N VAL A 66 0.52 -5.19 -11.24
CA VAL A 66 0.67 -3.75 -11.02
C VAL A 66 -0.58 -3.01 -11.40
N MET A 67 -1.07 -2.18 -10.49
CA MET A 67 -2.27 -1.37 -10.68
C MET A 67 -2.05 0.05 -10.19
N VAL A 68 -2.20 1.02 -11.08
CA VAL A 68 -2.17 2.44 -10.75
C VAL A 68 -3.58 2.89 -10.41
N LYS A 69 -3.77 3.43 -9.21
CA LYS A 69 -5.08 3.90 -8.74
C LYS A 69 -4.96 5.09 -7.82
N ARG A 70 -6.00 5.91 -7.77
CA ARG A 70 -6.15 6.96 -6.76
C ARG A 70 -6.73 6.32 -5.51
N CYS A 71 -5.94 6.23 -4.45
CA CYS A 71 -6.39 5.69 -3.18
C CYS A 71 -5.61 6.30 -2.02
N LYS A 72 -5.99 5.92 -0.79
CA LYS A 72 -5.25 6.26 0.42
C LYS A 72 -4.93 4.93 1.14
N PRO A 73 -3.75 4.32 0.90
CA PRO A 73 -3.38 3.10 1.59
C PRO A 73 -3.11 3.39 3.07
N ASP A 74 -3.61 2.52 3.94
CA ASP A 74 -3.37 2.58 5.40
C ASP A 74 -1.96 2.07 5.76
N ALA A 75 -1.44 1.14 4.97
CA ALA A 75 -0.09 0.58 5.09
C ALA A 75 0.60 0.51 3.73
N LEU A 76 1.92 0.79 3.70
CA LEU A 76 2.74 0.79 2.47
C LEU A 76 3.16 -0.61 2.04
N THR A 77 3.21 -1.55 2.98
CA THR A 77 3.55 -2.95 2.74
C THR A 77 2.58 -3.80 3.51
N VAL A 78 1.80 -4.59 2.79
CA VAL A 78 0.81 -5.51 3.33
C VAL A 78 1.27 -6.92 3.00
N TYR A 79 1.69 -7.65 4.02
CA TYR A 79 2.00 -9.07 3.88
C TYR A 79 0.67 -9.84 3.95
N ASP A 80 0.43 -10.74 2.99
CA ASP A 80 -0.68 -11.69 3.07
C ASP A 80 -0.25 -12.84 4.00
N ASP A 81 0.05 -12.50 5.25
CA ASP A 81 0.25 -13.46 6.32
C ASP A 81 -1.15 -13.80 6.83
N SER A 82 -1.77 -14.83 6.27
CA SER A 82 -3.14 -15.22 6.56
C SER A 82 -3.31 -15.86 7.95
N LEU A 83 -2.77 -15.26 9.00
CA LEU A 83 -3.14 -15.52 10.39
C LEU A 83 -3.10 -14.21 11.22
N ASP A 84 -4.22 -13.95 11.93
CA ASP A 84 -4.40 -12.99 13.04
C ASP A 84 -4.35 -11.48 12.68
N PHE A 85 -5.40 -10.65 12.74
CA PHE A 85 -6.54 -10.57 13.66
C PHE A 85 -7.78 -9.99 12.95
N LYS A 86 -8.73 -10.86 12.58
CA LYS A 86 -10.14 -10.47 12.37
C LYS A 86 -10.99 -11.13 13.46
N PHE A 87 -10.81 -10.71 14.70
CA PHE A 87 -11.78 -11.04 15.74
C PHE A 87 -11.82 -9.98 16.83
N ASP A 88 -12.25 -8.75 16.53
CA ASP A 88 -12.81 -7.86 17.55
C ASP A 88 -13.63 -6.75 16.90
N ARG A 89 -14.73 -7.13 16.23
CA ARG A 89 -15.87 -6.19 16.11
C ARG A 89 -17.24 -6.83 15.99
N PHE A 90 -17.43 -8.00 16.61
CA PHE A 90 -18.77 -8.42 17.01
C PHE A 90 -18.93 -8.22 18.51
N THR A 91 -18.92 -6.96 18.96
CA THR A 91 -19.64 -6.59 20.18
C THR A 91 -21.13 -6.58 19.82
N ALA A 92 -21.67 -7.77 19.59
CA ALA A 92 -23.09 -8.01 19.39
C ALA A 92 -23.49 -9.18 20.27
N PHE A 93 -23.69 -8.90 21.55
CA PHE A 93 -24.66 -9.64 22.35
C PHE A 93 -25.45 -8.66 23.21
N SER A 94 -26.51 -8.14 22.59
CA SER A 94 -27.75 -7.87 23.30
C SER A 94 -28.23 -9.20 23.89
N GLY A 95 -28.43 -9.28 25.20
CA GLY A 95 -28.91 -10.50 25.84
C GLY A 95 -28.97 -10.37 27.35
N GLN A 96 -30.15 -10.02 27.85
CA GLN A 96 -30.58 -10.07 29.24
C GLN A 96 -30.29 -11.44 29.90
N THR A 97 -30.11 -11.44 31.23
CA THR A 97 -30.46 -12.46 32.25
C THR A 97 -29.63 -12.11 33.50
N LEU A 98 -30.13 -12.03 34.73
CA LEU A 98 -31.41 -12.24 35.41
C LEU A 98 -31.49 -11.22 36.55
#